data_AF-A0A967CY22-F1
#
_entry.id   AF-A0A967CY22-F1
#
_cell.length_a   1.000
_cell.length_b   1.000
_cell.length_c   1.000
_cell.angle_alpha   90.00
_cell.angle_beta   90.00
_cell.angle_gamma   90.00
#
_symmetry.space_group_name_H-M   'P 1'
#
loop_
_entity.id
_entity.type
_entity.pdbx_description
1 polymer ?
#
loop_
_entity_poly.entity_id
_entity_poly.type
_entity_poly.pdbx_seq_one_letter_code
_entity_poly.pdbx_strand_id
1 'polypeptide(L)'
;EDAFTPWRRWFHHFTLHGFLLCFASTSSGTVLHYVFDLQAPYGPFSLPKLLGVPGGIALCIGTLGLGYLKTKADPNLGAPRVWGGEMAFLVLLFGVSATGLALYSATGSALVSVLLPLHLGLVFVFFILTPYSKMAHGFYRMASLIQEAALRRAREQ
;
A
#
# COMPACT_ATOMS: atom_id res chain seq x y z
N GLU A 1 -0.42 9.73 -29.86
CA GLU A 1 0.58 9.53 -28.80
C GLU A 1 -0.04 9.99 -27.50
N ASP A 2 -0.70 9.07 -26.80
CA ASP A 2 -1.46 9.42 -25.59
C ASP A 2 -0.50 9.92 -24.51
N ALA A 3 -0.51 11.23 -24.28
CA ALA A 3 0.22 11.88 -23.20
C ALA A 3 -0.39 11.46 -21.85
N PHE A 4 -0.14 10.21 -21.45
CA PHE A 4 -0.35 9.74 -20.09
C PHE A 4 0.45 10.66 -19.18
N THR A 5 -0.27 11.49 -18.44
CA THR A 5 0.32 12.52 -17.59
C THR A 5 1.35 11.87 -16.67
N PRO A 6 2.63 12.30 -16.66
CA PRO A 6 3.71 11.65 -15.91
C PRO A 6 3.38 11.56 -14.41
N TRP A 7 2.56 12.47 -13.92
CA TRP A 7 2.02 12.52 -12.56
C TRP A 7 1.31 11.23 -12.12
N ARG A 8 0.49 10.61 -12.99
CA ARG A 8 -0.24 9.37 -12.62
C ARG A 8 0.73 8.21 -12.33
N ARG A 9 1.81 8.11 -13.11
CA ARG A 9 2.86 7.11 -12.92
C ARG A 9 3.59 7.34 -11.60
N TRP A 10 3.96 8.59 -11.30
CA TRP A 10 4.60 8.95 -10.04
C TRP A 10 3.75 8.59 -8.83
N PHE A 11 2.45 8.95 -8.82
CA PHE A 11 1.55 8.59 -7.73
C PHE A 11 1.42 7.07 -7.56
N HIS A 12 1.37 6.30 -8.65
CA HIS A 12 1.39 4.83 -8.57
C HIS A 12 2.67 4.29 -7.94
N HIS A 13 3.84 4.83 -8.29
CA HIS A 13 5.09 4.42 -7.65
C HIS A 13 5.13 4.81 -6.17
N PHE A 14 4.61 5.98 -5.79
CA PHE A 14 4.49 6.36 -4.39
C PHE A 14 3.58 5.41 -3.60
N THR A 15 2.43 5.03 -4.15
CA THR A 15 1.53 4.05 -3.52
C THR A 15 2.17 2.67 -3.43
N LEU A 16 2.85 2.21 -4.49
CA LEU A 16 3.47 0.88 -4.52
C LEU A 16 4.67 0.80 -3.56
N HIS A 17 5.58 1.77 -3.61
CA HIS A 17 6.72 1.81 -2.69
C HIS A 17 6.24 2.04 -1.26
N GLY A 18 5.30 2.96 -1.02
CA GLY A 18 4.73 3.20 0.31
C GLY A 18 4.09 1.94 0.90
N PHE A 19 3.31 1.21 0.10
CA PHE A 19 2.74 -0.08 0.50
C PHE A 19 3.82 -1.11 0.85
N LEU A 20 4.83 -1.28 -0.02
CA LEU A 20 5.92 -2.22 0.23
C LEU A 20 6.72 -1.87 1.50
N LEU A 21 6.99 -0.58 1.74
CA LEU A 21 7.67 -0.12 2.95
C LEU A 21 6.82 -0.36 4.21
N CYS A 22 5.52 -0.07 4.18
CA CYS A 22 4.60 -0.39 5.28
C CYS A 22 4.51 -1.90 5.53
N PHE A 23 4.41 -2.71 4.47
CA PHE A 23 4.37 -4.16 4.58
C PHE A 23 5.69 -4.72 5.15
N ALA A 24 6.82 -4.18 4.70
CA ALA A 24 8.14 -4.52 5.23
C ALA A 24 8.26 -4.13 6.71
N SER A 25 7.72 -2.98 7.12
CA SER A 25 7.67 -2.56 8.52
C SER A 25 6.87 -3.54 9.39
N THR A 26 5.65 -3.90 8.99
CA THR A 26 4.81 -4.87 9.72
C THR A 26 5.46 -6.25 9.77
N SER A 27 6.03 -6.72 8.66
CA SER A 27 6.75 -7.99 8.59
C SER A 27 7.99 -7.97 9.48
N SER A 28 8.78 -6.89 9.44
CA SER A 28 9.95 -6.69 10.30
C SER A 28 9.55 -6.62 11.78
N GLY A 29 8.40 -6.03 12.12
CA GLY A 29 7.86 -6.02 13.47
C GLY A 29 7.59 -7.42 14.00
N THR A 30 6.94 -8.26 13.20
CA THR A 30 6.70 -9.67 13.55
C THR A 30 8.00 -10.46 13.65
N VAL A 31 8.93 -10.29 12.69
CA VAL A 31 10.24 -10.97 12.70
C VAL A 31 11.07 -10.53 13.91
N LEU A 32 11.12 -9.24 14.23
CA LEU A 32 11.88 -8.74 15.38
C LEU A 32 11.29 -9.26 16.71
N HIS A 33 9.97 -9.38 16.79
CA HIS A 33 9.28 -9.89 17.98
C HIS A 33 9.40 -11.42 18.14
N TYR A 34 9.34 -12.19 17.04
CA TYR A 34 9.35 -13.66 17.10
C TYR A 34 10.74 -14.29 16.94
N VAL A 35 11.69 -13.63 16.27
CA VAL A 35 13.03 -14.19 15.98
C VAL A 35 14.11 -13.62 16.90
N PHE A 36 13.99 -12.37 17.34
CA PHE A 36 15.04 -11.69 18.10
C PHE A 36 14.78 -11.55 19.62
N ASP A 37 13.67 -12.10 20.14
CA ASP A 37 13.32 -12.17 21.58
C ASP A 37 13.40 -10.82 22.35
N LEU A 38 13.39 -9.70 21.64
CA LEU A 38 13.46 -8.37 22.25
C LEU A 38 12.07 -8.02 22.77
N GLN A 39 11.73 -8.40 24.01
CA GLN A 39 10.55 -7.90 24.70
C GLN A 39 10.67 -6.39 24.96
N ALA A 40 9.54 -5.69 24.85
CA ALA A 40 9.41 -4.23 25.01
C ALA A 40 10.27 -3.67 26.17
N PRO A 41 10.98 -2.53 26.01
CA PRO A 41 10.57 -1.34 25.25
C PRO A 41 11.50 -1.01 24.07
N TYR A 42 10.95 -0.98 22.85
CA TYR A 42 11.74 -0.59 21.67
C TYR A 42 11.95 0.93 21.61
N GLY A 43 13.21 1.34 21.54
CA GLY A 43 13.61 2.73 21.36
C GLY A 43 12.99 3.40 20.12
N PRO A 44 13.11 4.75 20.00
CA PRO A 44 12.62 5.51 18.85
C PRO A 44 13.24 5.08 17.50
N PHE A 45 14.34 4.31 17.53
CA PHE A 45 15.11 3.81 16.39
C PHE A 45 14.84 2.33 16.04
N SER A 46 13.61 1.84 16.15
CA SER A 46 13.31 0.48 15.70
C SER A 46 13.09 0.43 14.17
N LEU A 47 13.69 -0.55 13.49
CA LEU A 47 13.52 -0.78 12.04
C LEU A 47 12.06 -0.68 11.56
N PRO A 48 11.04 -1.17 12.32
CA PRO A 48 9.65 -0.99 11.94
C PRO A 48 9.22 0.48 11.89
N LYS A 49 9.65 1.33 12.84
CA LYS A 49 9.30 2.76 12.86
C LYS A 49 9.99 3.53 11.73
N LEU A 50 11.27 3.22 11.47
CA LEU A 50 12.07 3.84 10.42
C LEU A 50 11.56 3.52 9.01
N LEU A 51 11.01 2.32 8.79
CA LEU A 51 10.43 1.94 7.50
C LEU A 51 8.94 2.31 7.40
N GLY A 52 8.22 2.24 8.52
CA GLY A 52 6.77 2.42 8.59
C GLY A 52 6.32 3.88 8.46
N VAL A 53 7.02 4.83 9.09
CA VAL A 53 6.68 6.27 9.00
C VAL A 53 6.85 6.82 7.58
N PRO A 54 8.02 6.69 6.91
CA PRO A 54 8.15 7.16 5.54
C PRO A 54 7.27 6.38 4.57
N GLY A 55 7.08 5.06 4.81
CA GLY A 55 6.15 4.24 4.03
C GLY A 55 4.70 4.73 4.11
N GLY A 56 4.22 5.05 5.32
CA GLY A 56 2.86 5.53 5.55
C GLY A 56 2.62 6.92 5.00
N ILE A 57 3.61 7.83 5.10
CA ILE A 57 3.54 9.16 4.47
C ILE A 57 3.49 9.04 2.94
N ALA A 58 4.38 8.24 2.36
CA ALA A 58 4.41 7.98 0.91
C ALA A 58 3.09 7.36 0.42
N LEU A 59 2.52 6.43 1.20
CA LEU A 59 1.27 5.77 0.87
C LEU A 59 0.09 6.76 0.92
N CYS A 60 0.00 7.60 1.96
CA CYS A 60 -1.02 8.65 2.08
C CYS A 60 -0.99 9.62 0.89
N ILE A 61 0.19 10.12 0.53
CA ILE A 61 0.37 11.05 -0.60
C ILE A 61 -0.01 10.37 -1.92
N GLY A 62 0.42 9.12 -2.10
CA GLY A 62 0.09 8.32 -3.28
C GLY A 62 -1.42 8.10 -3.43
N THR A 63 -2.10 7.62 -2.38
CA THR A 63 -3.54 7.33 -2.42
C THR A 63 -4.40 8.58 -2.58
N LEU A 64 -4.03 9.69 -1.91
CA LEU A 64 -4.72 10.97 -2.08
C LEU A 64 -4.53 11.54 -3.49
N GLY A 65 -3.31 11.49 -4.02
CA GLY A 65 -3.01 11.95 -5.38
C GLY A 65 -3.75 11.14 -6.44
N LEU A 66 -3.81 9.81 -6.29
CA LEU A 66 -4.59 8.94 -7.16
C LEU A 66 -6.10 9.14 -7.04
N GLY A 67 -6.60 9.31 -5.82
CA GLY A 67 -8.02 9.61 -5.56
C GLY A 67 -8.44 10.93 -6.21
N TYR A 68 -7.65 11.99 -6.02
CA TYR A 68 -7.89 13.30 -6.61
C TYR A 68 -7.81 13.30 -8.14
N LEU A 69 -6.81 12.61 -8.71
CA LEU A 69 -6.68 12.52 -10.17
C LEU A 69 -7.82 11.70 -10.78
N LYS A 70 -8.38 10.74 -10.03
CA LYS A 70 -9.49 9.89 -10.46
C LYS A 70 -10.86 10.57 -10.32
N THR A 71 -11.03 11.50 -9.38
CA THR A 71 -12.25 12.35 -9.31
C THR A 71 -12.23 13.46 -10.35
N LYS A 72 -11.06 13.92 -10.79
CA LYS A 72 -10.89 14.90 -11.87
C LYS A 72 -10.92 14.28 -13.28
N ALA A 73 -10.70 12.98 -13.41
CA ALA A 73 -10.73 12.26 -14.67
C ALA A 73 -12.17 12.08 -15.19
N ASP A 74 -12.36 12.21 -16.51
CA ASP A 74 -13.68 12.11 -17.15
C ASP A 74 -14.38 10.78 -16.84
N PRO A 75 -15.59 10.80 -16.24
CA PRO A 75 -16.34 9.59 -15.92
C PRO A 75 -16.79 8.81 -17.16
N ASN A 76 -16.74 9.43 -18.35
CA ASN A 76 -17.13 8.82 -19.63
C ASN A 76 -16.10 7.83 -20.21
N LEU A 77 -14.85 7.83 -19.70
CA LEU A 77 -13.78 6.94 -20.18
C LEU A 77 -13.61 5.67 -19.33
N GLY A 78 -14.30 5.57 -18.18
CA GLY A 78 -14.19 4.46 -17.26
C GLY A 78 -15.42 3.55 -17.30
N ALA A 79 -15.22 2.22 -17.22
CA ALA A 79 -16.34 1.31 -17.00
C ALA A 79 -16.92 1.53 -15.58
N PRO A 80 -18.17 2.02 -15.43
CA PRO A 80 -18.71 2.44 -14.13
C PRO A 80 -18.76 1.29 -13.12
N ARG A 81 -18.88 0.04 -13.60
CA ARG A 81 -18.94 -1.18 -12.77
C ARG A 81 -17.67 -1.46 -11.96
N VAL A 82 -16.49 -1.06 -12.44
CA VAL A 82 -15.21 -1.31 -11.74
C VAL A 82 -14.69 -0.08 -11.00
N TRP A 83 -15.27 1.09 -11.24
CA TRP A 83 -14.80 2.35 -10.67
C TRP A 83 -14.97 2.41 -9.16
N GLY A 84 -16.11 1.91 -8.64
CA GLY A 84 -16.42 1.87 -7.21
C GLY A 84 -15.45 1.00 -6.41
N GLY A 85 -15.12 -0.20 -6.90
CA GLY A 85 -14.18 -1.10 -6.24
C GLY A 85 -12.76 -0.53 -6.16
N GLU A 86 -12.31 0.16 -7.20
CA GLU A 86 -11.00 0.84 -7.19
C GLU A 86 -10.96 2.01 -6.20
N MET A 87 -12.03 2.81 -6.11
CA MET A 87 -12.10 3.90 -5.13
C MET A 87 -12.15 3.37 -3.71
N ALA A 88 -12.95 2.33 -3.46
CA ALA A 88 -13.03 1.67 -2.16
C ALA A 88 -11.65 1.15 -1.73
N PHE A 89 -10.88 0.55 -2.65
CA PHE A 89 -9.54 0.06 -2.37
C PHE A 89 -8.54 1.19 -2.07
N LEU A 90 -8.61 2.32 -2.80
CA LEU A 90 -7.77 3.49 -2.51
C LEU A 90 -8.08 4.11 -1.15
N VAL A 91 -9.36 4.24 -0.81
CA VAL A 91 -9.80 4.74 0.51
C VAL A 91 -9.37 3.79 1.62
N LEU A 92 -9.45 2.47 1.39
CA LEU A 92 -9.00 1.47 2.34
C LEU A 92 -7.49 1.58 2.60
N LEU A 93 -6.67 1.67 1.54
CA LEU A 93 -5.22 1.88 1.65
C LEU A 93 -4.89 3.17 2.43
N PHE A 94 -5.59 4.26 2.13
CA PHE A 94 -5.45 5.52 2.86
C PHE A 94 -5.85 5.38 4.33
N GLY A 95 -6.95 4.67 4.62
CA GLY A 95 -7.42 4.41 5.97
C GLY A 95 -6.41 3.60 6.78
N VAL A 96 -5.83 2.55 6.20
CA VAL A 96 -4.77 1.75 6.83
C VAL A 96 -3.55 2.63 7.13
N SER A 97 -3.07 3.43 6.16
CA SER A 97 -1.88 4.26 6.38
C SER A 97 -2.13 5.40 7.38
N ALA A 98 -3.28 6.06 7.31
CA ALA A 98 -3.65 7.14 8.21
C ALA A 98 -3.84 6.65 9.65
N THR A 99 -4.53 5.52 9.85
CA THR A 99 -4.70 4.92 11.17
C THR A 99 -3.37 4.39 11.73
N GLY A 100 -2.47 3.87 10.89
CA GLY A 100 -1.12 3.48 11.29
C GLY A 100 -0.27 4.66 11.76
N LEU A 101 -0.31 5.80 11.05
CA LEU A 101 0.35 7.04 11.47
C LEU A 101 -0.28 7.63 12.75
N ALA A 102 -1.60 7.58 12.87
CA ALA A 102 -2.31 8.05 14.06
C ALA A 102 -2.00 7.18 15.29
N LEU A 103 -1.84 5.86 15.11
CA LEU A 103 -1.44 4.96 16.19
C LEU A 103 0.00 5.27 16.66
N TYR A 104 0.89 5.63 15.73
CA TYR A 104 2.23 6.09 16.06
C TYR A 104 2.22 7.36 16.94
N SER A 105 1.40 8.37 16.60
CA SER A 105 1.30 9.60 17.41
C SER A 105 0.55 9.40 18.73
N ALA A 106 -0.42 8.48 18.78
CA ALA A 106 -1.18 8.16 19.99
C ALA A 106 -0.47 7.18 20.94
N THR A 107 0.71 6.66 20.57
CA THR A 107 1.48 5.70 21.38
C THR A 107 1.77 6.30 22.76
N GLY A 108 1.30 5.62 23.82
CA GLY A 108 1.42 6.09 25.21
C GLY A 108 0.15 6.72 25.79
N SER A 109 -0.96 6.76 25.05
CA SER A 109 -2.25 7.29 25.51
C SER A 109 -3.36 6.23 25.53
N ALA A 110 -4.46 6.51 26.23
CA ALA A 110 -5.65 5.64 26.27
C ALA A 110 -6.30 5.43 24.88
N LEU A 111 -5.98 6.29 23.90
CA LEU A 111 -6.51 6.22 22.53
C LEU A 111 -6.05 4.98 21.77
N VAL A 112 -4.94 4.35 22.18
CA VAL A 112 -4.44 3.10 21.59
C VAL A 112 -5.49 1.99 21.65
N SER A 113 -6.29 1.94 22.73
CA SER A 113 -7.33 0.92 22.92
C SER A 113 -8.41 0.93 21.84
N VAL A 114 -8.69 2.09 21.24
CA VAL A 114 -9.70 2.25 20.18
C VAL A 114 -9.06 2.22 18.80
N LEU A 115 -7.90 2.87 18.62
CA LEU A 115 -7.22 2.91 17.33
C LEU A 115 -6.66 1.56 16.90
N LEU A 116 -6.19 0.74 17.84
CA LEU A 116 -5.57 -0.55 17.53
C LEU A 116 -6.56 -1.54 16.90
N PRO A 117 -7.76 -1.81 17.47
CA PRO A 117 -8.76 -2.67 16.82
C PRO A 117 -9.22 -2.12 15.47
N LEU A 118 -9.38 -0.80 15.35
CA LEU A 118 -9.77 -0.17 14.08
C LEU A 118 -8.71 -0.39 12.99
N HIS A 119 -7.44 -0.19 13.31
CA HIS A 119 -6.35 -0.42 12.38
C HIS A 119 -6.26 -1.90 11.96
N LEU A 120 -6.35 -2.82 12.93
CA LEU A 120 -6.37 -4.27 12.65
C LEU A 120 -7.55 -4.67 11.76
N GLY A 121 -8.74 -4.11 12.00
CA GLY A 121 -9.91 -4.35 11.15
C GLY A 121 -9.72 -3.87 9.72
N LEU A 122 -9.14 -2.68 9.53
CA LEU A 122 -8.80 -2.15 8.21
C LEU A 122 -7.78 -3.02 7.47
N VAL A 123 -6.72 -3.45 8.17
CA VAL A 123 -5.71 -4.37 7.62
C VAL A 123 -6.32 -5.72 7.25
N PHE A 124 -7.21 -6.25 8.08
CA PHE A 124 -7.91 -7.51 7.81
C PHE A 124 -8.77 -7.42 6.55
N VAL A 125 -9.58 -6.38 6.42
CA VAL A 125 -10.39 -6.12 5.23
C VAL A 125 -9.49 -5.92 3.99
N PHE A 126 -8.35 -5.25 4.15
CA PHE A 126 -7.36 -5.10 3.09
C PHE A 126 -6.84 -6.44 2.58
N PHE A 127 -6.47 -7.38 3.47
CA PHE A 127 -6.03 -8.71 3.06
C PHE A 127 -7.12 -9.50 2.34
N ILE A 128 -8.38 -9.41 2.79
CA ILE A 128 -9.52 -10.07 2.11
C ILE A 128 -9.74 -9.52 0.71
N LEU A 129 -9.63 -8.20 0.52
CA LEU A 129 -9.87 -7.54 -0.76
C LEU A 129 -8.67 -7.58 -1.71
N THR A 130 -7.46 -7.81 -1.20
CA THR A 130 -6.23 -7.90 -2.00
C THR A 130 -6.33 -8.88 -3.19
N PRO A 131 -6.79 -10.14 -3.05
CA PRO A 131 -6.90 -11.08 -4.18
C PRO A 131 -7.95 -10.65 -5.23
N TYR A 132 -8.97 -9.90 -4.83
CA TYR A 132 -10.02 -9.38 -5.72
C TYR A 132 -9.66 -8.03 -6.35
N SER A 133 -8.50 -7.46 -6.01
CA SER A 133 -8.09 -6.13 -6.44
C SER A 133 -7.21 -6.16 -7.70
N LYS A 134 -7.13 -5.02 -8.39
CA LYS A 134 -6.17 -4.82 -9.49
C LYS A 134 -4.71 -4.89 -9.03
N MET A 135 -4.43 -4.79 -7.73
CA MET A 135 -3.08 -4.94 -7.20
C MET A 135 -2.53 -6.33 -7.50
N ALA A 136 -3.29 -7.40 -7.22
CA ALA A 136 -2.87 -8.77 -7.50
C ALA A 136 -2.72 -9.02 -9.01
N HIS A 137 -3.68 -8.54 -9.81
CA HIS A 137 -3.64 -8.70 -11.26
C HIS A 137 -2.42 -8.02 -11.91
N GLY A 138 -1.99 -6.88 -11.38
CA GLY A 138 -0.78 -6.19 -11.85
C GLY A 138 0.49 -7.03 -11.73
N PHE A 139 0.64 -7.81 -10.66
CA PHE A 139 1.79 -8.69 -10.47
C PHE A 139 1.79 -9.85 -11.47
N TYR A 140 0.64 -10.49 -11.70
CA TYR A 140 0.53 -11.58 -12.68
C TYR A 140 0.84 -11.10 -14.10
N ARG A 141 0.36 -9.91 -14.47
CA ARG A 141 0.69 -9.31 -15.77
C ARG A 141 2.18 -9.01 -15.91
N MET A 142 2.84 -8.54 -14.85
CA MET A 142 4.28 -8.32 -14.88
C MET A 142 5.04 -9.64 -15.09
N ALA A 143 4.64 -10.68 -14.36
CA ALA A 143 5.25 -12.01 -14.45
C ALA A 143 5.13 -12.61 -15.86
N SER A 144 3.96 -12.50 -16.49
CA SER A 144 3.76 -13.00 -17.86
C SER A 144 4.61 -12.23 -18.88
N LEU A 145 4.76 -10.91 -18.74
CA LEU A 145 5.59 -10.10 -19.63
C LEU A 145 7.09 -10.41 -19.48
N ILE A 146 7.56 -10.64 -18.25
CA ILE A 146 8.94 -11.04 -17.99
C ILE A 146 9.20 -12.42 -18.58
N GLN A 147 8.28 -13.36 -18.38
CA GLN A 147 8.36 -14.71 -18.97
C GLN A 147 8.38 -14.64 -20.49
N GLU A 148 7.50 -13.83 -21.09
CA GLU A 148 7.44 -13.65 -22.54
C GLU A 148 8.73 -13.02 -23.08
N ALA A 149 9.30 -12.03 -22.40
CA ALA A 149 10.58 -11.44 -22.77
C ALA A 149 11.74 -12.45 -22.66
N ALA A 150 11.74 -13.29 -21.62
CA ALA A 150 12.72 -14.37 -21.47
C ALA A 150 12.60 -15.41 -22.58
N LEU A 151 11.38 -15.80 -22.95
CA LEU A 151 11.11 -16.72 -24.05
C LEU A 151 11.50 -16.15 -25.42
N ARG A 152 11.28 -14.85 -25.67
CA ARG A 152 11.73 -14.19 -26.90
C ARG A 152 13.25 -14.22 -27.02
N ARG A 153 13.98 -13.88 -25.95
CA ARG A 153 15.45 -13.96 -25.92
C ARG A 153 15.98 -15.37 -26.20
N ALA A 154 15.29 -16.40 -25.70
CA ALA A 154 15.66 -17.79 -25.94
C ALA A 154 15.34 -18.29 -27.36
N ARG A 155 14.44 -17.62 -28.11
CA ARG A 155 14.13 -17.94 -29.51
C ARG A 155 15.04 -17.21 -30.51
N GLU A 156 15.64 -16.10 -30.09
CA GLU A 156 16.57 -15.29 -30.89
C GLU A 156 18.02 -15.83 -30.81
N GLN A 157 18.30 -16.77 -29.90
CA GLN A 157 19.55 -17.54 -29.80
C GLN A 157 19.43 -18.88 -30.52
#